data_AF-A0A960CZ64-F1
#
_entry.id   AF-A0A960CZ64-F1
#
_cell.length_a   1.000
_cell.length_b   1.000
_cell.length_c   1.000
_cell.angle_alpha   90.00
_cell.angle_beta   90.00
_cell.angle_gamma   90.00
#
_symmetry.space_group_name_H-M   'P 1'
#
loop_
_entity.id
_entity.type
_entity.pdbx_description
1 polymer ?
#
loop_
_entity_poly.entity_id
_entity_poly.type
_entity_poly.pdbx_seq_one_letter_code
_entity_poly.pdbx_strand_id
1 'polypeptide(L)'
;LRLRGDYLAIVTLGFGEIIRLLADNLSDVTNGSRGLNEVAYPRVGQTDRLPEGVFSSGNSGGHANYGTWWFWLGLILMVVILLLVGNLERSRVGRAWVAIREDEDAAEVMGVNTFRFKLWAFVIGAAIGGLSGAMYAGQVQYVAPPTFNIINSMLFLCAVVLGGQG
;
A
#
# COMPACT_ATOMS: atom_id res chain seq x y z
N LEU A 1 -8.31 7.08 -18.87
CA LEU A 1 -8.60 5.63 -18.70
C LEU A 1 -9.90 5.32 -19.43
N ARG A 2 -9.95 4.30 -20.31
CA ARG A 2 -11.16 3.91 -21.08
C ARG A 2 -11.85 2.63 -20.56
N LEU A 3 -11.33 2.02 -19.49
CA LEU A 3 -11.91 0.82 -18.87
C LEU A 3 -12.92 1.25 -17.80
N ARG A 4 -14.18 0.83 -17.92
CA ARG A 4 -15.25 1.06 -16.93
C ARG A 4 -15.71 -0.28 -16.35
N GLY A 5 -16.15 -0.25 -15.09
CA GLY A 5 -16.77 -1.39 -14.41
C GLY A 5 -15.87 -2.62 -14.32
N ASP A 6 -16.42 -3.78 -14.69
CA ASP A 6 -15.81 -5.11 -14.54
C ASP A 6 -14.45 -5.24 -15.23
N TYR A 7 -14.27 -4.55 -16.36
CA TYR A 7 -13.00 -4.57 -17.09
C TYR A 7 -11.85 -3.96 -16.30
N LEU A 8 -12.11 -2.94 -15.47
CA LEU A 8 -11.08 -2.36 -14.62
C LEU A 8 -10.64 -3.37 -13.55
N ALA A 9 -11.60 -4.07 -12.93
CA ALA A 9 -11.32 -5.07 -11.90
C ALA A 9 -10.55 -6.29 -12.43
N ILE A 10 -10.90 -6.76 -13.63
CA ILE A 10 -10.17 -7.87 -14.29
C ILE A 10 -8.73 -7.44 -14.59
N VAL A 11 -8.53 -6.21 -15.09
CA VAL A 11 -7.19 -5.69 -15.41
C VAL A 11 -6.34 -5.49 -14.16
N THR A 12 -6.89 -5.02 -13.05
CA THR A 12 -6.13 -4.86 -11.79
C THR A 12 -5.71 -6.21 -11.21
N LEU A 13 -6.58 -7.22 -11.26
CA LEU A 13 -6.23 -8.59 -10.84
C LEU A 13 -5.16 -9.20 -11.75
N GLY A 14 -5.32 -9.08 -13.07
CA GLY A 14 -4.33 -9.56 -14.03
C GLY A 14 -2.98 -8.87 -13.86
N PHE A 15 -2.96 -7.56 -13.61
CA PHE A 15 -1.74 -6.83 -13.34
C PHE A 15 -1.02 -7.31 -12.06
N GLY A 16 -1.77 -7.58 -10.99
CA GLY A 16 -1.21 -8.15 -9.76
C GLY A 16 -0.57 -9.53 -9.99
N GLU A 17 -1.21 -10.39 -10.77
CA GLU A 17 -0.68 -11.71 -11.13
C GLU A 17 0.57 -11.61 -12.01
N ILE A 18 0.59 -10.68 -12.98
CA ILE A 18 1.76 -10.42 -13.81
C ILE A 18 2.95 -9.99 -12.94
N ILE A 19 2.74 -9.09 -11.97
CA ILE A 19 3.82 -8.68 -11.05
C ILE A 19 4.34 -9.87 -10.25
N ARG A 20 3.45 -10.74 -9.74
CA ARG A 20 3.88 -11.93 -8.99
C ARG A 20 4.71 -12.88 -9.85
N LEU A 21 4.25 -13.17 -11.07
CA LEU A 21 4.96 -14.04 -12.00
C LEU A 21 6.30 -13.43 -12.42
N LEU A 22 6.33 -12.11 -12.65
CA LEU A 22 7.57 -11.39 -12.92
C LEU A 22 8.53 -11.54 -11.74
N ALA A 23 8.08 -11.30 -10.51
CA ALA A 23 8.90 -11.44 -9.31
C ALA A 23 9.37 -12.89 -9.06
N ASP A 24 8.63 -13.90 -9.49
CA ASP A 24 9.05 -15.30 -9.40
C ASP A 24 10.12 -15.66 -10.45
N ASN A 25 10.03 -15.09 -11.65
CA ASN A 25 10.98 -15.33 -12.74
C ASN A 25 12.27 -14.49 -12.61
N LEU A 26 12.26 -13.39 -11.85
CA LEU A 26 13.38 -12.46 -11.73
C LEU A 26 14.42 -12.93 -10.70
N SER A 27 15.02 -14.10 -10.93
CA SER A 27 15.98 -14.73 -9.99
C SER A 27 17.13 -13.82 -9.56
N ASP A 28 17.58 -12.92 -10.43
CA ASP A 28 18.74 -12.07 -10.19
C ASP A 28 18.47 -10.93 -9.19
N VAL A 29 17.20 -10.53 -9.03
CA VAL A 29 16.81 -9.38 -8.19
C VAL A 29 16.01 -9.83 -6.97
N THR A 30 15.02 -10.70 -7.16
CA THR A 30 14.09 -11.15 -6.10
C THR A 30 14.45 -12.51 -5.51
N ASN A 31 15.51 -13.16 -6.03
CA ASN A 31 15.88 -14.54 -5.71
C ASN A 31 14.77 -15.56 -6.08
N GLY A 32 13.85 -15.16 -6.96
CA GLY A 32 12.74 -15.97 -7.46
C GLY A 32 11.84 -16.51 -6.35
N SER A 33 11.47 -17.80 -6.46
CA SER A 33 10.58 -18.48 -5.51
C SER A 33 11.11 -18.57 -4.08
N ARG A 34 12.43 -18.42 -3.88
CA ARG A 34 13.07 -18.40 -2.55
C ARG A 34 12.83 -17.08 -1.81
N GLY A 35 12.43 -16.03 -2.53
CA GLY A 35 12.14 -14.74 -1.96
C GLY A 35 13.34 -13.97 -1.44
N LEU A 36 13.06 -12.75 -1.04
CA LEU A 36 14.00 -11.84 -0.40
C LEU A 36 14.05 -12.13 1.10
N ASN A 37 15.25 -12.44 1.59
CA ASN A 37 15.55 -12.56 3.00
C ASN A 37 16.26 -11.27 3.46
N GLU A 38 16.14 -10.92 4.74
CA GLU A 38 16.77 -9.74 5.34
C GLU A 38 16.33 -8.41 4.71
N VAL A 39 15.03 -8.26 4.46
CA VAL A 39 14.48 -6.98 3.99
C VAL A 39 14.89 -5.86 4.96
N ALA A 40 15.49 -4.81 4.40
CA ALA A 40 16.06 -3.72 5.18
C ALA A 40 15.00 -3.10 6.11
N TYR A 41 15.33 -3.06 7.40
CA TYR A 41 14.51 -2.44 8.43
C TYR A 41 15.29 -1.29 9.07
N PRO A 42 14.60 -0.25 9.57
CA PRO A 42 15.25 0.90 10.18
C PRO A 42 15.96 0.48 11.48
N ARG A 43 17.30 0.58 11.48
CA ARG A 43 18.16 0.30 12.64
C ARG A 43 18.18 1.48 13.60
N VAL A 44 17.03 1.79 14.20
CA VAL A 44 16.86 2.91 15.14
C VAL A 44 16.93 2.39 16.58
N GLY A 45 17.53 3.17 17.49
CA GLY A 45 17.61 2.82 18.91
C GLY A 45 18.66 1.76 19.26
N GLN A 46 19.80 1.76 18.56
CA GLN A 46 20.95 0.93 18.93
C GLN A 46 21.42 1.31 20.33
N THR A 47 21.46 0.33 21.24
CA THR A 47 21.94 0.47 22.62
C THR A 47 22.80 -0.75 22.94
N ASP A 48 23.67 -0.70 23.95
CA ASP A 48 24.53 -1.83 24.36
C ASP A 48 23.77 -3.14 24.66
N ARG A 49 22.44 -3.06 24.90
CA ARG A 49 21.56 -4.23 25.09
C ARG A 49 20.81 -4.69 23.82
N LEU A 50 20.79 -3.87 22.77
CA LEU A 50 20.02 -4.06 21.52
C LEU A 50 20.88 -3.62 20.32
N PRO A 51 21.89 -4.41 19.92
CA PRO A 51 22.86 -4.01 18.89
C PRO A 51 22.23 -3.85 17.48
N GLU A 52 21.15 -4.59 17.19
CA GLU A 52 20.46 -4.54 15.88
C GLU A 52 19.25 -3.55 15.85
N GLY A 53 19.03 -2.79 16.93
CA GLY A 53 17.94 -1.80 17.03
C GLY A 53 16.57 -2.36 17.43
N VAL A 54 15.63 -1.46 17.72
CA VAL A 54 14.32 -1.81 18.33
C VAL A 54 13.36 -2.52 17.38
N PHE A 55 13.59 -2.42 16.06
CA PHE A 55 12.77 -3.02 15.00
C PHE A 55 13.28 -4.38 14.51
N SER A 56 14.39 -4.89 15.07
CA SER A 56 14.94 -6.21 14.70
C SER A 56 14.11 -7.35 15.28
N SER A 57 13.87 -8.39 14.48
CA SER A 57 13.22 -9.65 14.92
C SER A 57 13.96 -10.35 16.07
N GLY A 58 15.24 -10.04 16.29
CA GLY A 58 16.02 -10.51 17.44
C GLY A 58 15.57 -9.94 18.80
N ASN A 59 14.72 -8.91 18.84
CA ASN A 59 14.21 -8.28 20.06
C ASN A 59 12.81 -8.81 20.44
N SER A 60 12.74 -10.09 20.81
CA SER A 60 11.50 -10.83 21.12
C SER A 60 11.25 -11.03 22.62
N GLY A 61 12.07 -10.46 23.51
CA GLY A 61 11.96 -10.60 24.96
C GLY A 61 11.44 -9.35 25.68
N GLY A 62 10.38 -9.51 26.48
CA GLY A 62 9.84 -8.47 27.37
C GLY A 62 8.49 -7.88 26.92
N HIS A 63 8.12 -6.71 27.47
CA HIS A 63 6.90 -5.99 27.08
C HIS A 63 7.14 -5.04 25.88
N ALA A 64 8.39 -4.64 25.66
CA ALA A 64 8.81 -3.74 24.57
C ALA A 64 9.46 -4.52 23.41
N ASN A 65 8.75 -5.53 22.89
CA ASN A 65 9.19 -6.36 21.76
C ASN A 65 9.15 -5.59 20.44
N TYR A 66 9.81 -6.15 19.40
CA TYR A 66 9.77 -5.66 18.02
C TYR A 66 8.33 -5.43 17.53
N GLY A 67 7.38 -6.32 17.87
CA GLY A 67 5.98 -6.20 17.50
C GLY A 67 5.29 -4.95 18.08
N THR A 68 5.63 -4.57 19.31
CA THR A 68 5.09 -3.36 19.95
C THR A 68 5.58 -2.10 19.22
N TRP A 69 6.85 -2.06 18.82
CA TRP A 69 7.42 -0.93 18.08
C TRP A 69 6.84 -0.79 16.67
N TRP A 70 6.70 -1.90 15.94
CA TRP A 70 6.04 -1.91 14.63
C TRP A 70 4.57 -1.49 14.72
N PHE A 71 3.86 -1.87 15.78
CA PHE A 71 2.49 -1.41 16.04
C PHE A 71 2.41 0.10 16.21
N TRP A 72 3.25 0.70 17.07
CA TRP A 72 3.26 2.15 17.28
C TRP A 72 3.66 2.92 16.02
N LEU A 73 4.64 2.41 15.26
CA LEU A 73 5.03 2.99 13.97
C LEU A 73 3.85 2.98 12.99
N GLY A 74 3.18 1.83 12.85
CA GLY A 74 2.00 1.70 12.00
C GLY A 74 0.86 2.62 12.43
N LEU A 75 0.64 2.76 13.74
CA LEU A 75 -0.40 3.65 14.28
C LEU A 75 -0.11 5.13 13.98
N ILE A 76 1.12 5.59 14.23
CA ILE A 76 1.52 6.96 13.91
C ILE A 76 1.37 7.22 12.42
N LEU A 77 1.84 6.30 11.59
CA LEU A 77 1.75 6.40 10.13
C LEU A 77 0.30 6.45 9.64
N MET A 78 -0.58 5.62 10.21
CA MET A 78 -2.02 5.64 9.93
C MET A 78 -2.64 7.01 10.25
N VAL A 79 -2.35 7.56 11.44
CA VAL A 79 -2.83 8.89 11.83
C VAL A 79 -2.32 9.97 10.87
N VAL A 80 -1.04 9.93 10.49
CA VAL A 80 -0.45 10.87 9.54
C VAL A 80 -1.12 10.77 8.16
N ILE A 81 -1.36 9.55 7.66
CA ILE A 81 -2.05 9.34 6.37
C ILE A 81 -3.48 9.88 6.45
N LEU A 82 -4.23 9.61 7.51
CA LEU A 82 -5.59 10.12 7.69
C LEU A 82 -5.62 11.66 7.72
N LEU A 83 -4.66 12.30 8.39
CA LEU A 83 -4.55 13.75 8.41
C LEU A 83 -4.19 14.31 7.02
N LEU A 84 -3.26 13.67 6.30
CA LEU A 84 -2.88 14.08 4.94
C LEU A 84 -4.04 13.95 3.96
N VAL A 85 -4.73 12.80 3.97
CA VAL A 85 -5.89 12.54 3.11
C VAL A 85 -7.05 13.46 3.46
N GLY A 86 -7.34 13.65 4.76
CA GLY A 86 -8.39 14.57 5.21
C GLY A 86 -8.10 16.03 4.86
N ASN A 87 -6.84 16.46 4.91
CA ASN A 87 -6.44 17.80 4.44
C ASN A 87 -6.57 17.92 2.91
N LEU A 88 -6.20 16.86 2.18
CA LEU A 88 -6.30 16.82 0.72
C LEU A 88 -7.77 16.87 0.24
N GLU A 89 -8.68 16.21 0.95
CA GLU A 89 -10.12 16.25 0.68
C GLU A 89 -10.68 17.66 0.82
N ARG A 90 -10.26 18.39 1.86
CA ARG A 90 -10.67 19.80 2.09
C ARG A 90 -10.01 20.79 1.12
N SER A 91 -8.96 20.37 0.42
CA SER A 91 -8.22 21.20 -0.52
C SER A 91 -8.98 21.45 -1.83
N ARG A 92 -8.38 22.25 -2.73
CA ARG A 92 -8.90 22.47 -4.09
C ARG A 92 -8.97 21.17 -4.90
N VAL A 93 -8.05 20.23 -4.65
CA VAL A 93 -7.97 18.94 -5.35
C VAL A 93 -9.16 18.06 -4.97
N GLY A 94 -9.48 17.97 -3.67
CA GLY A 94 -10.64 17.21 -3.19
C GLY A 94 -11.96 17.74 -3.72
N ARG A 95 -12.14 19.07 -3.77
CA ARG A 95 -13.33 19.68 -4.38
C ARG A 95 -13.48 19.36 -5.87
N ALA A 96 -12.37 19.31 -6.61
CA ALA A 96 -12.40 18.90 -8.01
C ALA A 96 -12.82 17.43 -8.16
N TRP A 97 -12.40 16.54 -7.25
CA TRP A 97 -12.86 15.14 -7.25
C TRP A 97 -14.35 14.99 -6.93
N VAL A 98 -14.88 15.78 -6.01
CA VAL A 98 -16.33 15.80 -5.73
C VAL A 98 -17.10 16.25 -6.98
N ALA A 99 -16.66 17.30 -7.67
CA ALA A 99 -17.30 17.74 -8.90
C ALA A 99 -17.29 16.66 -10.01
N ILE A 100 -16.16 15.96 -10.18
CA ILE A 100 -16.02 14.86 -11.15
C ILE A 100 -16.92 13.66 -10.78
N ARG A 101 -17.16 13.42 -9.48
CA ARG A 101 -18.01 12.33 -9.00
C ARG A 101 -19.50 12.59 -9.31
N GLU A 102 -19.94 13.83 -9.22
CA GLU A 102 -21.33 14.22 -9.49
C GLU A 102 -21.64 14.15 -11.00
N ASP A 103 -20.84 14.83 -11.82
CA ASP A 103 -20.98 14.80 -13.29
C ASP A 103 -19.63 15.13 -13.95
N GLU A 104 -19.03 14.12 -14.57
CA GLU A 104 -17.74 14.24 -15.25
C GLU A 104 -17.81 15.17 -16.47
N ASP A 105 -18.87 15.06 -17.27
CA ASP A 105 -19.00 15.81 -18.52
C ASP A 105 -19.24 17.29 -18.20
N ALA A 106 -20.07 17.59 -17.18
CA ALA A 106 -20.27 18.95 -16.70
C ALA A 106 -18.99 19.54 -16.10
N ALA A 107 -18.23 18.76 -15.30
CA ALA A 107 -16.97 19.23 -14.72
C ALA A 107 -15.94 19.59 -15.80
N GLU A 108 -15.89 18.83 -16.91
CA GLU A 108 -15.00 19.09 -18.04
C GLU A 108 -15.37 20.39 -18.76
N VAL A 109 -16.66 20.64 -18.98
CA VAL A 109 -17.16 21.90 -19.59
C VAL A 109 -16.85 23.11 -18.70
N MET A 110 -16.85 22.94 -17.38
CA MET A 110 -16.49 23.99 -16.40
C MET A 110 -14.98 24.23 -16.27
N GLY A 111 -14.16 23.62 -17.15
CA GLY A 111 -12.72 23.85 -17.22
C GLY A 111 -11.88 23.04 -16.21
N VAL A 112 -12.47 22.06 -15.54
CA VAL A 112 -11.73 21.14 -14.66
C VAL A 112 -11.09 20.05 -15.53
N ASN A 113 -9.77 19.89 -15.43
CA ASN A 113 -9.08 18.82 -16.15
C ASN A 113 -9.32 17.45 -15.49
N THR A 114 -10.42 16.80 -15.89
CA THR A 114 -10.89 15.50 -15.39
C THR A 114 -9.78 14.44 -15.42
N PHE A 115 -9.02 14.37 -16.51
CA PHE A 115 -7.92 13.41 -16.68
C PHE A 115 -6.83 13.56 -15.62
N ARG A 116 -6.31 14.78 -15.40
CA ARG A 116 -5.25 15.02 -14.41
C ARG A 116 -5.74 14.67 -13.02
N PHE A 117 -6.91 15.16 -12.61
CA PHE A 117 -7.43 14.90 -11.27
C PHE A 117 -7.66 13.40 -11.02
N LYS A 118 -8.17 12.64 -11.99
CA LYS A 118 -8.28 11.18 -11.87
C LYS A 118 -6.91 10.48 -11.75
N LEU A 119 -5.91 10.94 -12.49
CA LEU A 119 -4.54 10.43 -12.38
C LEU A 119 -3.96 10.68 -10.99
N TRP A 120 -4.14 11.89 -10.44
CA TRP A 120 -3.69 12.20 -9.07
C TRP A 120 -4.36 11.29 -8.03
N ALA A 121 -5.68 11.04 -8.14
CA ALA A 121 -6.39 10.14 -7.23
C ALA A 121 -5.79 8.72 -7.28
N PHE A 122 -5.53 8.20 -8.48
CA PHE A 122 -4.92 6.89 -8.66
C PHE A 122 -3.49 6.81 -8.08
N VAL A 123 -2.65 7.80 -8.37
CA VAL A 123 -1.25 7.85 -7.90
C VAL A 123 -1.17 7.94 -6.38
N ILE A 124 -2.03 8.74 -5.75
CA ILE A 124 -2.03 8.91 -4.29
C ILE A 124 -2.50 7.62 -3.61
N GLY A 125 -3.55 6.97 -4.12
CA GLY A 125 -3.98 5.66 -3.63
C GLY A 125 -2.90 4.60 -3.77
N ALA A 126 -2.25 4.53 -4.95
CA ALA A 126 -1.16 3.60 -5.22
C ALA A 126 0.07 3.86 -4.31
N ALA A 127 0.38 5.13 -4.02
CA ALA A 127 1.47 5.49 -3.13
C ALA A 127 1.21 5.04 -1.68
N ILE A 128 -0.01 5.23 -1.18
CA ILE A 128 -0.40 4.79 0.17
C ILE A 128 -0.36 3.26 0.26
N GLY A 129 -0.90 2.56 -0.75
CA GLY A 129 -0.85 1.09 -0.82
C GLY A 129 0.58 0.54 -0.90
N GLY A 130 1.44 1.15 -1.73
CA GLY A 130 2.84 0.78 -1.85
C GLY A 130 3.63 1.01 -0.55
N LEU A 131 3.35 2.12 0.14
CA LEU A 131 3.96 2.42 1.43
C LEU A 131 3.54 1.40 2.51
N SER A 132 2.27 0.99 2.53
CA SER A 132 1.78 -0.08 3.40
C SER A 132 2.51 -1.41 3.13
N GLY A 133 2.68 -1.77 1.84
CA GLY A 133 3.42 -2.98 1.44
C GLY A 133 4.90 -2.94 1.85
N ALA A 134 5.57 -1.80 1.70
CA ALA A 134 6.96 -1.62 2.14
C ALA A 134 7.10 -1.77 3.66
N MET A 135 6.13 -1.27 4.43
CA MET A 135 6.10 -1.41 5.88
C MET A 135 5.91 -2.88 6.30
N TYR A 136 4.98 -3.59 5.65
CA TYR A 136 4.77 -5.03 5.88
C TYR A 136 6.03 -5.85 5.58
N ALA A 137 6.69 -5.58 4.45
CA ALA A 137 7.94 -6.24 4.08
C ALA A 137 9.04 -6.00 5.12
N GLY A 138 9.17 -4.78 5.65
CA GLY A 138 10.13 -4.45 6.71
C GLY A 138 9.82 -5.15 8.04
N GLN A 139 8.55 -5.36 8.37
CA GLN A 139 8.14 -6.05 9.60
C GLN A 139 8.40 -7.56 9.55
N VAL A 140 8.08 -8.20 8.42
CA VAL A 140 8.21 -9.66 8.27
C VAL A 140 9.65 -10.07 7.94
N GLN A 141 10.46 -9.15 7.39
CA GLN A 141 11.87 -9.35 7.02
C GLN A 141 12.14 -10.47 6.00
N TYR A 142 11.08 -11.12 5.53
CA TYR A 142 11.08 -12.17 4.53
C TYR A 142 9.87 -12.00 3.62
N VAL A 143 10.09 -11.95 2.32
CA VAL A 143 9.04 -11.73 1.32
C VAL A 143 9.28 -12.68 0.16
N ALA A 144 8.36 -13.61 -0.07
CA ALA A 144 8.44 -14.56 -1.16
C ALA A 144 7.24 -14.39 -2.12
N PRO A 145 7.43 -14.39 -3.44
CA PRO A 145 6.34 -14.35 -4.41
C PRO A 145 5.18 -15.34 -4.13
N PRO A 146 5.42 -16.61 -3.75
CA PRO A 146 4.33 -17.56 -3.49
C PRO A 146 3.42 -17.19 -2.31
N THR A 147 3.82 -16.32 -1.37
CA THR A 147 2.94 -15.90 -0.27
C THR A 147 1.84 -14.93 -0.72
N PHE A 148 2.02 -14.26 -1.86
CA PHE A 148 1.06 -13.32 -2.44
C PHE A 148 0.14 -14.01 -3.45
N ASN A 149 -0.56 -15.05 -3.00
CA ASN A 149 -1.48 -15.79 -3.86
C ASN A 149 -2.71 -14.95 -4.24
N ILE A 150 -3.31 -15.24 -5.40
CA ILE A 150 -4.49 -14.55 -5.91
C ILE A 150 -5.68 -14.72 -4.96
N ILE A 151 -5.78 -15.86 -4.28
CA ILE A 151 -6.83 -16.14 -3.29
C ILE A 151 -6.74 -15.16 -2.12
N ASN A 152 -5.53 -14.92 -1.58
CA ASN A 152 -5.34 -13.95 -0.49
C ASN A 152 -5.64 -12.52 -0.95
N SER A 153 -5.29 -12.18 -2.20
CA SER A 153 -5.60 -10.87 -2.78
C SER A 153 -7.12 -10.67 -2.93
N MET A 154 -7.83 -11.71 -3.36
CA MET A 154 -9.29 -11.69 -3.46
C MET A 154 -9.95 -11.61 -2.07
N LEU A 155 -9.38 -12.27 -1.05
CA LEU A 155 -9.85 -12.15 0.32
C LEU A 155 -9.77 -10.69 0.83
N PHE A 156 -8.66 -9.99 0.59
CA PHE A 156 -8.54 -8.58 0.95
C PHE A 156 -9.52 -7.69 0.18
N LEU A 157 -9.74 -7.96 -1.11
CA LEU A 157 -10.76 -7.26 -1.90
C LEU A 157 -12.16 -7.49 -1.31
N CYS A 158 -12.53 -8.73 -0.99
CA CYS A 158 -13.80 -9.06 -0.36
C CYS A 158 -13.96 -8.40 1.01
N ALA A 159 -12.90 -8.36 1.82
CA ALA A 159 -12.93 -7.70 3.13
C ALA A 159 -13.21 -6.19 3.00
N VAL A 160 -12.65 -5.54 1.99
CA VAL A 160 -12.90 -4.12 1.70
C VAL A 160 -14.34 -3.89 1.21
N VAL A 161 -14.84 -4.75 0.31
CA VAL A 161 -16.22 -4.67 -0.20
C VAL A 161 -17.24 -4.89 0.93
N LEU A 162 -17.04 -5.92 1.76
CA LEU A 162 -17.89 -6.20 2.92
C LEU A 162 -17.77 -5.14 4.01
N GLY A 163 -16.59 -4.51 4.14
CA GLY A 163 -16.34 -3.40 5.07
C GLY A 163 -17.07 -2.10 4.70
N GLY A 164 -17.81 -2.06 3.58
CA GLY A 164 -18.68 -0.95 3.24
C GLY A 164 -18.00 0.17 2.46
N GLN A 165 -17.31 -0.15 1.38
CA GLN A 165 -17.03 0.86 0.35
C GLN A 165 -18.37 1.22 -0.33
N GLY A 166 -18.97 2.34 0.08
CA GLY A 166 -20.18 2.91 -0.54
C GLY A 166 -19.94 3.47 -1.93
#